data_AF-R4LZ02-F1
#
_entry.id   AF-R4LZ02-F1
#
_cell.length_a   1.000
_cell.length_b   1.000
_cell.length_c   1.000
_cell.angle_alpha   90.00
_cell.angle_beta   90.00
_cell.angle_gamma   90.00
#
_symmetry.space_group_name_H-M   'P 1'
#
loop_
_entity.id
_entity.type
_entity.pdbx_description
1 polymer ?
#
loop_
_entity_poly.entity_id
_entity_poly.type
_entity_poly.pdbx_seq_one_letter_code
_entity_poly.pdbx_strand_id
1 'polypeptide(L)' 'MKAGTAHPISEDLPTLVRTLAATTALMLTGDALLVGPDSDAARRVRVLEQMWLNALWGGGKAP' A
#
# COMPACT_ATOMS: atom_id res chain seq x y z
N MET A 1 19.49 5.49 -8.02
CA MET A 1 18.48 6.38 -8.65
C MET A 1 17.88 7.23 -7.55
N LYS A 2 17.94 8.57 -7.63
CA LYS A 2 17.12 9.42 -6.75
C LYS A 2 15.71 9.41 -7.35
N ALA A 3 14.80 8.65 -6.74
CA ALA A 3 13.41 8.63 -7.17
C ALA A 3 12.85 10.05 -6.99
N GLY A 4 12.51 10.71 -8.11
CA GLY A 4 11.91 12.04 -8.07
C GLY A 4 10.65 12.02 -7.21
N THR A 5 10.48 13.03 -6.35
CA THR A 5 9.34 13.25 -5.44
C THR A 5 9.00 12.14 -4.43
N ALA A 6 9.49 10.91 -4.59
CA ALA A 6 9.20 9.81 -3.69
C ALA A 6 9.93 10.00 -2.35
N HIS A 7 9.16 9.90 -1.28
CA HIS A 7 9.61 9.93 0.10
C HIS A 7 8.98 8.72 0.78
N PRO A 8 9.59 7.53 0.67
CA PRO A 8 9.00 6.32 1.22
C PRO A 8 8.99 6.37 2.75
N ILE A 9 8.02 5.70 3.38
CA ILE A 9 7.90 5.62 4.83
C ILE A 9 8.95 4.70 5.48
N SER A 10 9.73 3.99 4.67
CA SER A 10 10.78 3.07 5.09
C SER A 10 11.98 3.17 4.16
N GLU A 11 13.18 3.12 4.73
CA GLU A 11 14.44 3.03 3.98
C GLU A 11 14.65 1.63 3.35
N ASP A 12 14.00 0.59 3.88
CA ASP A 12 13.99 -0.74 3.27
C ASP A 12 12.91 -0.85 2.18
N LEU A 13 13.19 -0.19 1.06
CA LEU A 13 12.32 -0.15 -0.11
C LEU A 13 11.95 -1.55 -0.65
N PRO A 14 12.90 -2.50 -0.82
CA PRO A 14 12.55 -3.82 -1.33
C PRO A 14 11.59 -4.58 -0.42
N THR A 15 11.73 -4.48 0.90
CA THR A 15 10.80 -5.11 1.84
C THR A 15 9.45 -4.42 1.81
N LEU A 16 9.42 -3.08 1.81
CA LEU A 16 8.19 -2.29 1.71
C LEU A 16 7.36 -2.70 0.48
N VAL A 17 7.98 -2.75 -0.70
CA VAL A 17 7.30 -3.13 -1.95
C VAL A 17 6.74 -4.55 -1.87
N ARG A 18 7.48 -5.51 -1.29
CA ARG A 18 7.01 -6.89 -1.12
C ARG A 18 5.80 -6.96 -0.19
N THR A 19 5.81 -6.21 0.90
CA THR A 19 4.68 -6.12 1.82
C THR A 19 3.45 -5.55 1.12
N LEU A 20 3.59 -4.42 0.41
CA LEU A 20 2.48 -3.81 -0.33
C LEU A 20 1.91 -4.77 -1.39
N ALA A 21 2.79 -5.51 -2.09
CA ALA A 21 2.38 -6.52 -3.06
C ALA A 21 1.65 -7.70 -2.41
N ALA A 22 2.14 -8.21 -1.28
CA ALA A 22 1.48 -9.28 -0.54
C ALA A 22 0.09 -8.85 -0.05
N THR A 23 -0.03 -7.65 0.54
CA THR A 23 -1.33 -7.09 0.95
C THR A 23 -2.28 -6.93 -0.23
N THR A 24 -1.77 -6.47 -1.38
CA THR A 24 -2.54 -6.37 -2.63
C THR A 24 -3.08 -7.73 -3.06
N ALA A 25 -2.22 -8.75 -3.12
CA ALA A 25 -2.62 -10.10 -3.50
C ALA A 25 -3.70 -10.64 -2.56
N LEU A 26 -3.44 -10.64 -1.25
CA LEU A 26 -4.37 -11.13 -0.22
C LEU A 26 -5.73 -10.42 -0.30
N MET A 27 -5.74 -9.10 -0.44
CA MET A 27 -6.97 -8.32 -0.49
C MET A 27 -7.76 -8.51 -1.80
N LEU A 28 -7.09 -8.70 -2.93
CA LEU A 28 -7.75 -8.95 -4.22
C LEU A 28 -8.24 -10.39 -4.37
N THR A 29 -7.56 -11.36 -3.76
CA THR A 29 -8.01 -12.76 -3.72
C THR A 29 -9.06 -13.03 -2.66
N GLY A 30 -9.43 -12.04 -1.83
CA GLY A 30 -10.48 -12.17 -0.83
C GLY A 30 -10.03 -12.86 0.45
N ASP A 31 -8.76 -12.77 0.82
CA ASP A 31 -8.26 -13.33 2.08
C ASP A 31 -9.03 -12.75 3.28
N ALA A 32 -9.51 -13.63 4.14
CA ALA A 32 -10.39 -13.27 5.26
C ALA A 32 -9.72 -12.40 6.33
N LEU A 33 -8.38 -12.34 6.37
CA LEU A 33 -7.65 -11.42 7.26
C LEU A 33 -7.86 -9.96 6.85
N LEU A 34 -8.05 -9.70 5.55
CA LEU A 34 -8.09 -8.35 4.97
C LEU A 34 -9.45 -7.96 4.40
N VAL A 35 -10.37 -8.91 4.23
CA VAL A 35 -11.67 -8.69 3.59
C VAL A 35 -12.81 -9.06 4.53
N GLY A 36 -13.58 -8.06 4.94
CA GLY A 36 -14.82 -8.23 5.71
C GLY A 36 -16.06 -8.48 4.83
N PRO A 37 -17.18 -8.94 5.42
CA PRO A 37 -18.38 -9.38 4.71
C PRO A 37 -19.03 -8.30 3.82
N ASP A 38 -18.95 -7.02 4.18
CA ASP A 38 -19.56 -5.91 3.43
C ASP A 38 -18.58 -5.19 2.48
N SER A 39 -17.43 -5.80 2.19
CA SER A 39 -16.38 -5.18 1.37
C SER A 39 -16.62 -5.40 -0.11
N ASP A 40 -16.86 -4.33 -0.87
CA ASP A 40 -16.86 -4.37 -2.33
C ASP A 40 -15.44 -4.23 -2.92
N ALA A 41 -15.21 -4.79 -4.11
CA ALA A 41 -13.88 -4.81 -4.75
C ALA A 41 -13.36 -3.40 -5.06
N ALA A 42 -14.23 -2.46 -5.44
CA ALA A 42 -13.82 -1.10 -5.77
C ALA A 42 -13.32 -0.34 -4.52
N ARG A 43 -13.96 -0.56 -3.36
CA ARG A 43 -13.51 -0.04 -2.08
C ARG A 43 -12.14 -0.59 -1.70
N ARG A 44 -11.89 -1.89 -1.90
CA ARG A 44 -10.58 -2.51 -1.63
C ARG A 44 -9.48 -1.92 -2.50
N VAL A 45 -9.74 -1.77 -3.80
CA VAL A 45 -8.79 -1.13 -4.73
C VAL A 45 -8.45 0.28 -4.28
N ARG A 46 -9.44 1.10 -3.92
CA ARG A 46 -9.18 2.47 -3.42
C ARG A 46 -8.29 2.49 -2.18
N VAL A 47 -8.49 1.57 -1.24
CA VAL A 47 -7.62 1.46 -0.05
C VAL A 47 -6.19 1.11 -0.45
N LEU A 48 -6.01 0.13 -1.35
CA LEU A 48 -4.69 -0.26 -1.83
C LEU A 48 -3.99 0.88 -2.56
N GLU A 49 -4.68 1.63 -3.42
CA GLU A 49 -4.16 2.82 -4.09
C GLU A 49 -3.65 3.86 -3.08
N GLN A 50 -4.46 4.17 -2.05
CA GLN A 50 -4.04 5.09 -0.99
C GLN A 50 -2.86 4.55 -0.19
N MET A 51 -2.81 3.23 0.05
CA MET A 51 -1.71 2.60 0.78
C MET A 51 -0.39 2.72 -0.01
N TRP A 52 -0.41 2.42 -1.31
CA TRP A 52 0.75 2.58 -2.20
C TRP A 52 1.21 4.04 -2.31
N LEU A 53 0.27 4.97 -2.51
CA LEU A 53 0.56 6.40 -2.61
C LEU A 53 1.24 6.91 -1.33
N ASN A 54 0.63 6.65 -0.17
CA ASN A 54 1.13 7.17 1.09
C ASN A 54 2.39 6.43 1.58
N ALA A 55 2.54 5.15 1.26
CA ALA A 55 3.75 4.40 1.64
C ALA A 55 5.00 4.86 0.86
N LEU A 56 4.86 5.29 -0.40
CA LEU A 56 5.98 5.69 -1.24
C LEU A 56 6.24 7.20 -1.28
N TRP A 57 5.23 8.02 -0.94
CA TRP A 57 5.34 9.48 -0.95
C TRP A 57 5.07 10.16 0.41
N GLY A 58 4.66 9.42 1.45
CA GLY A 58 4.27 9.98 2.76
C GLY A 58 5.35 10.07 3.84
N GLY A 59 6.58 9.62 3.57
CA GLY A 59 7.75 9.74 4.47
C GLY A 59 8.31 11.17 4.58
N GLY A 60 7.82 12.10 3.75
CA GLY A 60 8.08 13.52 3.89
C GLY A 60 7.27 14.06 5.07
N LYS A 61 7.97 14.46 6.13
CA LYS A 61 7.40 14.96 7.39
C LYS A 61 6.24 15.95 7.15
N ALA A 62 5.07 15.65 7.72
CA ALA A 62 4.02 16.63 8.04
C ALA A 62 4.63 17.79 8.87
N PRO A 63 4.08 19.02 8.78
CA PRO A 63 4.71 20.27 9.23
C PRO A 63 5.25 20.27 10.66
#